data_AF-A0A532BPD6-F1
#
_entry.id   AF-A0A532BPD6-F1
#
_cell.length_a   1.000
_cell.length_b   1.000
_cell.length_c   1.000
_cell.angle_alpha   90.00
_cell.angle_beta   90.00
_cell.angle_gamma   90.00
#
_symmetry.space_group_name_H-M   'P 1'
#
loop_
_entity.id
_entity.type
_entity.pdbx_description
1 polymer ?
#
loop_
_entity_poly.entity_id
_entity_poly.type
_entity_poly.pdbx_seq_one_letter_code
_entity_poly.pdbx_strand_id
1 'polypeptide(L)'
;MARQASKSGLLFSEPDWDFKTLSRVHEAIEAIAIEELHLDVYPVQMEIISSQQMLDAYSSVGMPLMYRHWSFGKHFLYQELLYRKGGRGLAYELVINSNPCIVYLMEENTMALQALV
;
A
#
# COMPACT_ATOMS: atom_id res chain seq x y z
N MET A 1 -40.98 -16.53 -1.59
CA MET A 1 -40.10 -16.56 -0.41
C MET A 1 -38.74 -16.01 -0.82
N ALA A 2 -38.44 -14.76 -0.50
CA ALA A 2 -37.15 -14.15 -0.79
C ALA A 2 -36.11 -14.71 0.19
N ARG A 3 -35.04 -15.33 -0.33
CA ARG A 3 -33.87 -15.72 0.46
C ARG A 3 -33.25 -14.43 1.01
N GLN A 4 -33.44 -14.19 2.31
CA GLN A 4 -32.73 -13.16 3.03
C GLN A 4 -31.26 -13.56 3.03
N ALA A 5 -30.44 -12.89 2.21
CA ALA A 5 -29.02 -13.14 2.15
C ALA A 5 -28.43 -12.90 3.55
N SER A 6 -27.91 -13.96 4.17
CA SER A 6 -27.10 -13.87 5.38
C SER A 6 -26.05 -12.78 5.16
N LYS A 7 -25.94 -11.82 6.08
CA LYS A 7 -24.85 -10.83 6.06
C LYS A 7 -23.55 -11.62 6.20
N SER A 8 -22.92 -11.85 5.05
CA SER A 8 -21.61 -12.48 4.95
C SER A 8 -20.64 -11.76 5.89
N GLY A 9 -19.98 -12.51 6.78
CA GLY A 9 -18.95 -11.97 7.70
C GLY A 9 -17.66 -11.51 7.00
N LEU A 10 -17.66 -11.46 5.66
CA LEU A 10 -16.52 -11.02 4.87
C LEU A 10 -16.29 -9.51 5.00
N LEU A 11 -15.01 -9.12 4.99
CA LEU A 11 -14.58 -7.71 4.98
C LEU A 11 -14.89 -7.03 3.64
N PHE A 12 -14.72 -7.75 2.53
CA PHE A 12 -15.04 -7.33 1.16
C PHE A 12 -15.37 -8.54 0.29
N SER A 13 -16.07 -8.33 -0.82
CA SER A 13 -16.46 -9.38 -1.78
C SER A 13 -15.95 -9.13 -3.20
N GLU A 14 -15.71 -7.88 -3.56
CA GLU A 14 -15.25 -7.47 -4.89
C GLU A 14 -13.75 -7.15 -4.87
N PRO A 15 -13.07 -7.22 -6.03
CA PRO A 15 -11.66 -6.86 -6.15
C PRO A 15 -11.42 -5.35 -6.08
N ASP A 16 -12.45 -4.54 -6.37
CA ASP A 16 -12.37 -3.08 -6.31
C ASP A 16 -12.31 -2.60 -4.86
N TRP A 17 -11.65 -1.45 -4.64
CA TRP A 17 -11.51 -0.84 -3.34
C TRP A 17 -12.01 0.61 -3.35
N ASP A 18 -12.45 1.07 -2.18
CA ASP A 18 -12.66 2.48 -1.87
C ASP A 18 -12.05 2.78 -0.49
N PHE A 19 -11.94 4.05 -0.13
CA PHE A 19 -11.36 4.45 1.16
C PHE A 19 -12.08 3.81 2.36
N LYS A 20 -13.37 3.53 2.22
CA LYS A 20 -14.17 2.91 3.29
C LYS A 20 -13.82 1.44 3.48
N THR A 21 -13.67 0.71 2.38
CA THR A 21 -13.29 -0.71 2.38
C THR A 21 -11.87 -0.87 2.87
N LEU A 22 -10.96 0.00 2.44
CA LEU A 22 -9.58 0.04 2.92
C LEU A 22 -9.53 0.31 4.44
N SER A 23 -10.23 1.34 4.94
CA SER A 23 -10.33 1.63 6.38
C SER A 23 -10.88 0.44 7.16
N ARG A 24 -11.96 -0.18 6.65
CA ARG A 24 -12.58 -1.34 7.31
C ARG A 24 -11.62 -2.54 7.41
N VAL A 25 -10.82 -2.80 6.38
CA VAL A 25 -9.82 -3.87 6.39
C VAL A 25 -8.69 -3.53 7.36
N HIS A 26 -8.20 -2.29 7.30
CA HIS A 26 -7.15 -1.81 8.21
C HIS A 26 -7.58 -1.92 9.69
N GLU A 27 -8.78 -1.44 10.03
CA GLU A 27 -9.35 -1.52 11.39
C GLU A 27 -9.47 -2.97 11.86
N ALA A 28 -9.87 -3.90 10.97
CA ALA A 28 -9.96 -5.32 11.31
C ALA A 28 -8.58 -5.95 11.56
N ILE A 29 -7.57 -5.57 10.77
CA ILE A 29 -6.18 -6.05 10.95
C ILE A 29 -5.58 -5.46 12.23
N GLU A 30 -5.79 -4.17 12.48
CA GLU A 30 -5.32 -3.47 13.68
C GLU A 30 -5.93 -4.07 14.96
N ALA A 31 -7.24 -4.39 14.94
CA ALA A 31 -7.89 -5.07 16.05
C ALA A 31 -7.24 -6.42 16.36
N ILE A 32 -6.95 -7.24 15.35
CA ILE A 32 -6.25 -8.52 15.54
C ILE A 32 -4.83 -8.28 16.10
N ALA A 33 -4.11 -7.32 15.54
CA ALA A 33 -2.75 -6.98 15.97
C ALA A 33 -2.68 -6.59 17.46
N ILE A 34 -3.65 -5.80 17.95
CA ILE A 34 -3.66 -5.29 19.32
C ILE A 34 -4.35 -6.27 20.29
N GLU A 35 -5.55 -6.72 19.95
CA GLU A 35 -6.41 -7.49 20.87
C GLU A 35 -6.00 -8.96 20.97
N GLU A 36 -5.57 -9.57 19.87
CA GLU A 36 -5.22 -11.00 19.84
C GLU A 36 -3.71 -11.24 19.91
N LEU A 37 -2.92 -10.45 19.17
CA LEU A 37 -1.47 -10.61 19.07
C LEU A 37 -0.69 -9.74 20.06
N HIS A 38 -1.33 -8.76 20.69
CA HIS A 38 -0.73 -7.85 21.67
C HIS A 38 0.53 -7.13 21.16
N LEU A 39 0.51 -6.71 19.89
CA LEU A 39 1.60 -5.97 19.26
C LEU A 39 1.58 -4.49 19.69
N ASP A 40 2.78 -3.93 19.87
CA ASP A 40 2.98 -2.48 20.00
C ASP A 40 3.23 -1.90 18.60
N VAL A 41 2.20 -1.28 18.03
CA VAL A 41 2.21 -0.78 16.64
C VAL A 41 2.23 0.75 16.62
N TYR A 42 3.00 1.32 15.71
CA TYR A 42 2.91 2.75 15.43
C TYR A 42 1.60 3.08 14.70
N PRO A 43 1.10 4.33 14.82
CA PRO A 43 -0.02 4.78 14.01
C PRO A 43 0.31 4.64 12.53
N VAL A 44 -0.57 4.02 11.76
CA VAL A 44 -0.36 3.79 10.32
C VAL A 44 -0.96 4.95 9.53
N GLN A 45 -0.14 5.54 8.67
CA GLN A 45 -0.52 6.54 7.68
C GLN A 45 -0.46 5.89 6.29
N MET A 46 -1.64 5.56 5.75
CA MET A 46 -1.75 5.01 4.40
C MET A 46 -1.81 6.14 3.36
N GLU A 47 -0.97 6.04 2.32
CA GLU A 47 -0.93 6.97 1.19
C GLU A 47 -1.12 6.20 -0.11
N ILE A 48 -2.17 6.53 -0.86
CA ILE A 48 -2.37 5.97 -2.20
C ILE A 48 -1.49 6.71 -3.20
N ILE A 49 -0.67 5.97 -3.94
CA ILE A 49 0.24 6.53 -4.93
C ILE A 49 0.12 5.83 -6.28
N SER A 50 0.39 6.59 -7.34
CA SER A 50 0.53 6.05 -8.69
C SER A 50 1.82 5.24 -8.85
N SER A 51 1.87 4.40 -9.88
CA SER A 51 3.08 3.67 -10.28
C SER A 51 4.29 4.58 -10.52
N GLN A 52 4.09 5.80 -11.03
CA GLN A 52 5.14 6.79 -11.21
C GLN A 52 5.69 7.31 -9.87
N GLN A 53 4.79 7.63 -8.93
CA GLN A 53 5.20 8.06 -7.58
C GLN A 53 5.90 6.93 -6.82
N MET A 54 5.56 5.66 -7.07
CA MET A 54 6.26 4.50 -6.51
C MET A 54 7.71 4.42 -7.05
N LEU A 55 7.92 4.68 -8.35
CA LEU A 55 9.26 4.77 -8.93
C LEU A 55 10.08 5.93 -8.33
N ASP A 56 9.44 7.08 -8.11
CA ASP A 56 10.07 8.21 -7.43
C ASP A 56 10.46 7.85 -5.98
N ALA A 57 9.57 7.19 -5.25
CA ALA A 57 9.83 6.69 -3.89
C ALA A 57 11.00 5.68 -3.89
N TYR A 58 11.08 4.77 -4.85
CA TYR A 58 12.23 3.87 -4.97
C TYR A 58 13.54 4.59 -5.25
N SER A 59 13.50 5.59 -6.12
CA SER A 59 14.69 6.37 -6.48
C SER A 59 15.22 7.22 -5.33
N SER A 60 14.36 7.54 -4.37
CA SER A 60 14.62 8.39 -3.20
C SER A 60 14.81 7.62 -1.89
N VAL A 61 14.78 6.28 -1.92
CA VAL A 61 14.83 5.42 -0.73
C VAL A 61 13.65 5.70 0.23
N GLY A 62 12.51 6.10 -0.32
CA GLY A 62 11.28 6.39 0.41
C GLY A 62 11.26 7.73 1.16
N MET A 63 12.29 8.57 1.07
CA MET A 63 12.31 9.83 1.82
C MET A 63 11.30 10.85 1.24
N PRO A 64 10.38 11.40 2.06
CA PRO A 64 9.36 12.35 1.57
C PRO A 64 9.93 13.67 1.05
N LEU A 65 11.11 14.06 1.55
CA LEU A 65 11.82 15.26 1.13
C LEU A 65 13.15 14.88 0.48
N MET A 66 13.27 15.18 -0.81
CA MET A 66 14.51 15.02 -1.56
C MET A 66 15.27 16.34 -1.66
N TYR A 67 16.59 16.30 -1.45
CA TYR A 67 17.47 17.34 -1.97
C TYR A 67 17.71 17.08 -3.47
N ARG A 68 17.87 18.16 -4.25
CA ARG A 68 18.09 18.02 -5.69
C ARG A 68 19.46 17.43 -5.98
N HIS A 69 19.49 16.17 -6.43
CA HIS A 69 20.72 15.51 -6.83
C HIS A 69 20.53 14.70 -8.12
N TRP A 70 21.44 14.90 -9.08
CA TRP A 70 21.39 14.30 -10.41
C TRP A 70 21.40 12.76 -10.41
N SER A 71 21.94 12.13 -9.36
CA SER A 71 21.94 10.66 -9.23
C SER A 71 20.53 10.09 -9.15
N PHE A 72 19.58 10.82 -8.57
CA PHE A 72 18.20 10.37 -8.44
C PHE A 72 17.52 10.28 -9.80
N GLY A 73 17.70 11.29 -10.67
CA GLY A 73 17.19 11.25 -12.04
C GLY A 73 17.75 10.08 -12.87
N LYS A 74 19.05 9.78 -12.71
CA LYS A 74 19.63 8.58 -13.34
C LYS A 74 19.02 7.28 -12.82
N HIS A 75 18.78 7.19 -11.52
CA HIS A 75 18.20 6.01 -10.90
C HIS A 75 16.75 5.81 -11.33
N PHE A 76 15.97 6.88 -11.38
CA PHE A 76 14.61 6.90 -11.91
C PHE A 76 14.57 6.34 -13.33
N LEU A 77 15.35 6.90 -14.27
CA LEU A 77 15.37 6.44 -15.66
C LEU A 77 15.75 4.96 -15.80
N TYR A 78 16.66 4.47 -14.94
CA TYR A 78 17.03 3.06 -14.92
C TYR A 78 15.88 2.17 -14.43
N GLN A 79 15.22 2.57 -13.34
CA GLN A 79 14.08 1.84 -12.77
C GLN A 79 12.87 1.85 -13.71
N GLU A 80 12.54 3.00 -14.28
CA GLU A 80 11.47 3.17 -15.27
C GLU A 80 11.70 2.27 -16.49
N LEU A 81 12.93 2.25 -17.02
CA LEU A 81 13.28 1.40 -18.17
C LEU A 81 13.16 -0.09 -17.85
N LEU A 82 13.59 -0.52 -16.66
CA LEU A 82 13.42 -1.90 -16.20
C LEU A 82 11.95 -2.28 -16.03
N TYR A 83 11.15 -1.38 -15.44
CA TYR A 83 9.71 -1.60 -15.27
C TYR A 83 9.01 -1.72 -16.62
N ARG A 84 9.23 -0.76 -17.53
CA ARG A 84 8.60 -0.74 -18.86
C ARG A 84 8.95 -1.96 -19.72
N LYS A 85 10.17 -2.49 -19.55
CA LYS A 85 10.62 -3.70 -20.27
C LYS A 85 10.19 -5.01 -19.58
N GLY A 86 9.43 -4.94 -18.50
CA GLY A 86 9.04 -6.10 -17.69
C GLY A 86 10.21 -6.79 -16.99
N GLY A 87 11.37 -6.14 -16.93
CA GLY A 87 12.57 -6.66 -16.26
C GLY A 87 12.50 -6.55 -14.74
N ARG A 88 11.57 -5.75 -14.20
CA ARG A 88 11.28 -5.63 -12.77
C ARG A 88 9.81 -5.30 -12.55
N GLY A 89 9.15 -6.01 -11.63
CA GLY A 89 7.83 -5.60 -11.14
C GLY A 89 7.94 -4.41 -10.19
N LEU A 90 6.88 -3.60 -10.08
CA LEU A 90 6.73 -2.66 -8.97
C LEU A 90 6.32 -3.43 -7.71
N ALA A 91 6.72 -2.97 -6.53
CA ALA A 91 6.13 -3.50 -5.31
C ALA A 91 4.66 -3.13 -5.24
N TYR A 92 3.90 -4.00 -4.59
CA TYR A 92 2.51 -3.72 -4.24
C TYR A 92 2.43 -2.54 -3.27
N GLU A 93 3.38 -2.46 -2.35
CA GLU A 93 3.47 -1.39 -1.37
C GLU A 93 4.91 -1.09 -0.93
N LEU A 94 5.10 0.07 -0.33
CA LEU A 94 6.36 0.49 0.29
C LEU A 94 6.07 0.98 1.71
N VAL A 95 6.68 0.30 2.70
CA VAL A 95 6.53 0.64 4.12
C VAL A 95 7.78 1.35 4.63
N ILE A 96 7.56 2.51 5.25
CA ILE A 96 8.57 3.22 6.02
C ILE A 96 8.25 3.02 7.49
N ASN A 97 9.16 2.30 8.16
CA ASN A 97 9.08 2.03 9.60
C ASN A 97 9.50 3.27 10.42
N SER A 98 8.65 4.29 10.38
CA SER A 98 8.72 5.52 11.19
C SER A 98 7.54 5.59 12.17
N ASN A 99 7.50 6.63 13.00
CA ASN A 99 6.33 6.93 13.84
C ASN A 99 5.80 8.34 13.44
N PRO A 100 4.71 8.43 12.66
CA PRO A 100 3.83 7.34 12.20
C PRO A 100 4.47 6.43 11.14
N CYS A 101 3.99 5.19 11.04
CA CYS A 101 4.39 4.24 9.99
C CYS A 101 3.75 4.70 8.67
N ILE A 102 4.54 4.90 7.62
CA ILE A 102 4.02 5.37 6.34
C ILE A 102 3.94 4.18 5.39
N VAL A 103 2.74 3.92 4.86
CA VAL A 103 2.48 2.81 3.95
C VAL A 103 1.99 3.38 2.63
N TYR A 104 2.82 3.25 1.60
CA TYR A 104 2.47 3.63 0.25
C TYR A 104 1.81 2.47 -0.49
N LEU A 105 0.54 2.62 -0.84
CA LEU A 105 -0.26 1.62 -1.53
C LEU A 105 -0.41 2.01 -3.01
N MET A 106 -0.19 1.08 -3.93
CA MET A 106 -0.41 1.37 -5.35
C MET A 106 -1.90 1.47 -5.69
N GLU A 107 -2.29 2.50 -6.44
CA GLU A 107 -3.68 2.72 -6.85
C GLU A 107 -4.26 1.59 -7.71
N GLU A 108 -3.41 0.94 -8.49
CA GLU A 108 -3.78 -0.12 -9.45
C GLU A 108 -3.99 -1.49 -8.78
N ASN A 109 -3.64 -1.63 -7.49
CA ASN A 109 -3.80 -2.89 -6.76
C ASN A 109 -5.27 -3.19 -6.50
N THR A 110 -5.62 -4.49 -6.50
CA THR A 110 -6.92 -4.96 -6.01
C THR A 110 -7.00 -4.86 -4.49
N MET A 111 -8.20 -4.81 -3.93
CA MET A 111 -8.42 -4.81 -2.47
C MET A 111 -7.71 -5.98 -1.78
N ALA A 112 -7.68 -7.15 -2.42
CA ALA A 112 -6.98 -8.31 -1.90
C ALA A 112 -5.45 -8.08 -1.84
N LEU A 113 -4.86 -7.42 -2.84
CA LEU A 113 -3.45 -7.06 -2.83
C LEU A 113 -3.13 -5.99 -1.77
N GLN A 114 -4.03 -5.02 -1.55
CA GLN A 114 -3.87 -4.04 -0.47
C GLN A 114 -3.95 -4.68 0.93
N ALA A 115 -4.76 -5.74 1.10
CA ALA A 115 -4.87 -6.49 2.36
C ALA A 115 -3.72 -7.48 2.59
N LEU A 116 -3.02 -7.84 1.51
CA LEU A 116 -1.62 -8.22 1.42
C LEU A 116 -0.75 -8.21 2.67
N VAL A 117 -0.60 -6.99 3.17
CA VAL A 117 0.62 -6.50 3.78
C VAL A 117 0.27 -5.55 4.91
#